data_AF-A0A5J4QBL8-F1
#
_entry.id   AF-A0A5J4QBL8-F1
#
_cell.length_a   1.000
_cell.length_b   1.000
_cell.length_c   1.000
_cell.angle_alpha   90.00
_cell.angle_beta   90.00
_cell.angle_gamma   90.00
#
_symmetry.space_group_name_H-M   'P 1'
#
loop_
_entity.id
_entity.type
_entity.pdbx_description
1 polymer ?
#
loop_
_entity_poly.entity_id
_entity_poly.type
_entity_poly.pdbx_seq_one_letter_code
_entity_poly.pdbx_strand_id
1 'polypeptide(L)'
;MKKLTLFLVAMLTAVMPVLQSCDKDDDGHSLTNFTVRMATVKATGGDNYYLQIDDGKTLWPCASQFWYKPIDGQRVLANYTY
;
A
#
# COMPACT_ATOMS: atom_id res chain seq x y z
N MET A 1 -43.05 -12.00 18.57
CA MET A 1 -41.88 -12.54 17.84
C MET A 1 -41.73 -11.94 16.44
N LYS A 2 -42.74 -12.04 15.55
CA LYS A 2 -42.67 -11.51 14.16
C LYS A 2 -42.24 -10.04 14.02
N LYS A 3 -42.73 -9.14 14.88
CA LYS A 3 -42.38 -7.70 14.85
C LYS A 3 -40.91 -7.45 15.20
N LEU A 4 -40.37 -8.19 16.16
CA LEU A 4 -38.96 -8.09 16.56
C LEU A 4 -38.05 -8.64 15.47
N THR A 5 -38.43 -9.76 14.86
CA THR A 5 -37.71 -10.34 13.71
C THR A 5 -37.68 -9.37 12.52
N LEU A 6 -38.80 -8.70 12.23
CA LEU A 6 -38.86 -7.71 11.16
C LEU A 6 -37.97 -6.49 11.46
N PHE A 7 -37.91 -6.05 12.71
CA PHE A 7 -37.06 -4.96 13.15
C PHE A 7 -35.57 -5.29 13.01
N LEU A 8 -35.18 -6.51 13.40
CA LEU A 8 -33.82 -7.02 13.26
C LEU A 8 -33.41 -7.12 11.79
N VAL A 9 -34.28 -7.64 10.92
CA VAL A 9 -34.02 -7.72 9.48
C VAL A 9 -33.84 -6.33 8.87
N ALA A 10 -34.69 -5.37 9.22
CA ALA A 10 -34.58 -4.00 8.72
C ALA A 10 -33.26 -3.33 9.15
N MET A 11 -32.84 -3.55 10.40
CA MET A 11 -31.58 -3.04 10.93
C MET A 11 -30.37 -3.67 10.22
N LEU A 12 -30.38 -4.99 9.99
CA LEU A 12 -29.33 -5.70 9.25
C LEU A 12 -29.22 -5.19 7.81
N THR A 13 -30.34 -5.01 7.11
CA THR A 13 -30.34 -4.48 5.74
C THR A 13 -29.84 -3.04 5.66
N ALA A 14 -30.08 -2.24 6.71
CA ALA A 14 -29.60 -0.85 6.78
C ALA A 14 -28.09 -0.74 7.00
N VAL A 15 -27.45 -1.76 7.61
CA VAL A 15 -26.00 -1.77 7.90
C VAL A 15 -25.20 -2.39 6.75
N MET A 16 -25.80 -3.17 5.85
CA MET A 16 -25.09 -3.77 4.69
C MET A 16 -24.32 -2.77 3.82
N PRO A 17 -24.82 -1.56 3.50
CA PRO A 17 -24.10 -0.61 2.65
C PRO A 17 -22.81 -0.06 3.29
N VAL A 18 -22.73 0.04 4.62
CA VAL A 18 -21.51 0.53 5.33
C VAL A 18 -20.47 -0.57 5.54
N LEU A 19 -20.84 -1.83 5.29
CA LEU A 19 -19.92 -2.97 5.31
C LEU A 19 -19.29 -3.24 3.94
N GLN A 20 -19.75 -2.56 2.90
CA GLN A 20 -19.05 -2.59 1.62
C GLN A 20 -17.79 -1.73 1.76
N SER A 21 -16.62 -2.33 1.55
CA SER A 21 -15.36 -1.61 1.46
C SER A 21 -15.52 -0.52 0.40
N CYS A 22 -15.65 0.74 0.83
CA CYS A 22 -15.73 1.91 -0.04
C CYS A 22 -14.35 2.54 -0.22
N ASP A 23 -13.28 1.75 -0.18
CA ASP A 23 -12.07 2.17 -0.86
C ASP A 23 -12.38 2.03 -2.35
N LYS A 24 -12.80 3.13 -2.94
CA LYS A 24 -12.74 3.25 -4.39
C LYS A 24 -11.26 3.06 -4.70
N ASP A 25 -10.89 2.04 -5.49
CA ASP A 25 -9.53 1.84 -6.01
C ASP A 25 -9.01 3.02 -6.89
N ASP A 26 -9.66 4.19 -6.80
CA ASP A 26 -9.35 5.45 -7.45
C ASP A 26 -8.42 6.33 -6.59
N ASP A 27 -7.56 5.74 -5.76
CA ASP A 27 -6.52 6.48 -5.01
C ASP A 27 -5.52 7.23 -5.94
N GLY A 28 -5.72 7.18 -7.25
CA GLY A 28 -4.95 7.92 -8.25
C GLY A 28 -3.58 7.33 -8.54
N HIS A 29 -3.32 6.14 -7.98
CA HIS A 29 -2.07 5.41 -8.17
C HIS A 29 -2.12 4.60 -9.46
N SER A 30 -1.62 5.22 -10.54
CA SER A 30 -1.39 4.53 -11.82
C SER A 30 0.04 4.01 -11.90
N LEU A 31 0.21 2.80 -12.43
CA LEU A 31 1.53 2.24 -12.78
C LEU A 31 2.30 3.09 -13.81
N THR A 32 1.61 3.96 -14.53
CA THR A 32 2.24 4.92 -15.45
C THR A 32 2.78 6.16 -14.75
N ASN A 33 2.37 6.42 -13.52
CA ASN A 33 2.81 7.57 -12.74
C ASN A 33 3.98 7.14 -11.85
N PHE A 34 5.16 7.62 -12.19
CA PHE A 34 6.37 7.28 -11.46
C PHE A 34 6.99 8.52 -10.80
N THR A 35 7.62 8.28 -9.65
CA THR A 35 8.31 9.29 -8.87
C THR A 35 9.78 8.91 -8.78
N VAL A 36 10.68 9.89 -8.93
CA VAL A 36 12.12 9.71 -8.73
C VAL A 36 12.57 10.47 -7.48
N ARG A 37 13.20 9.77 -6.54
CA ARG A 37 13.77 10.38 -5.32
C ARG A 37 15.10 9.75 -4.95
N MET A 38 15.93 10.53 -4.26
CA MET A 38 17.09 10.01 -3.57
C MET A 38 16.65 9.19 -2.36
N ALA A 39 17.25 8.02 -2.18
CA ALA A 39 16.97 7.13 -1.05
C ALA A 39 18.23 6.41 -0.58
N THR A 40 18.18 5.95 0.66
CA THR A 40 19.17 5.05 1.27
C THR A 40 18.59 3.65 1.34
N VAL A 41 19.31 2.68 0.81
CA VAL A 41 18.94 1.26 0.88
C VAL A 41 19.17 0.75 2.29
N LYS A 42 18.19 0.02 2.82
CA LYS A 42 18.27 -0.68 4.10
C LYS A 42 18.06 -2.16 3.87
N ALA A 43 19.14 -2.93 3.90
CA ALA A 43 19.09 -4.37 3.64
C ALA A 43 18.53 -5.09 4.87
N THR A 44 17.58 -6.00 4.67
CA THR A 44 16.94 -6.75 5.76
C THR A 44 17.29 -8.23 5.80
N GLY A 45 18.03 -8.71 4.79
CA GLY A 45 18.56 -10.08 4.71
C GLY A 45 18.26 -10.75 3.38
N GLY A 46 19.24 -11.51 2.87
CA GLY A 46 19.18 -12.01 1.49
C GLY A 46 19.11 -10.85 0.50
N ASP A 47 18.20 -10.94 -0.46
CA ASP A 47 17.94 -9.89 -1.45
C ASP A 47 16.80 -8.94 -1.03
N ASN A 48 16.32 -9.01 0.23
CA ASN A 48 15.26 -8.13 0.73
C ASN A 48 15.82 -6.81 1.25
N TYR A 49 15.05 -5.74 1.04
CA TYR A 49 15.38 -4.39 1.47
C TYR A 49 14.16 -3.49 1.56
N TYR A 50 14.32 -2.34 2.21
CA TYR A 50 13.44 -1.19 2.06
C TYR A 50 14.26 0.06 1.70
N LEU A 51 13.58 1.11 1.25
CA LEU A 51 14.21 2.38 0.90
C LEU A 51 13.77 3.44 1.92
N GLN A 52 14.75 4.10 2.53
CA GLN A 52 14.54 5.30 3.33
C GLN A 52 14.73 6.52 2.43
N ILE A 53 13.66 7.21 2.07
CA ILE A 53 13.73 8.42 1.26
C ILE A 53 14.12 9.61 2.14
N ASP A 54 14.74 10.63 1.54
CA ASP A 54 15.22 11.83 2.25
C ASP A 54 14.11 12.65 2.95
N ASP A 55 12.84 12.45 2.58
CA ASP A 55 11.69 13.07 3.25
C ASP A 55 11.26 12.35 4.54
N GLY A 56 12.00 11.29 4.93
CA GLY A 56 11.75 10.50 6.13
C GLY A 56 10.76 9.34 5.94
N LYS A 57 10.15 9.19 4.75
CA LYS A 57 9.28 8.05 4.47
C LYS A 57 10.06 6.78 4.19
N THR A 58 9.43 5.66 4.52
CA THR A 58 9.93 4.31 4.25
C THR A 58 9.12 3.70 3.12
N LEU A 59 9.79 3.20 2.07
CA LEU A 59 9.18 2.45 0.98
C LEU A 59 9.56 0.98 1.08
N TRP A 60 8.56 0.12 1.14
CA TRP A 60 8.72 -1.32 1.04
C TRP A 60 8.42 -1.74 -0.40
N PRO A 61 9.42 -2.22 -1.16
CA PRO A 61 9.20 -2.66 -2.54
C PRO A 61 8.30 -3.90 -2.56
N CYS A 62 7.05 -3.75 -3.02
CA CYS A 62 6.14 -4.87 -3.25
C CYS A 62 6.49 -5.64 -4.54
N ALA A 63 7.05 -4.93 -5.53
CA ALA A 63 7.50 -5.48 -6.80
C ALA A 63 8.71 -4.69 -7.32
N SER A 64 9.53 -5.32 -8.16
CA SER A 64 10.65 -4.68 -8.84
C SER A 64 10.73 -5.18 -10.28
N GLN A 65 11.03 -4.28 -11.21
CA GLN A 65 11.28 -4.63 -12.61
C GLN A 65 12.64 -5.35 -12.80
N PHE A 66 13.57 -5.18 -11.87
CA PHE A 66 14.92 -5.71 -11.96
C PHE A 66 15.28 -6.55 -10.75
N TRP A 67 16.11 -7.58 -10.96
CA TRP A 67 16.78 -8.26 -9.87
C TRP A 67 17.84 -7.32 -9.28
N TYR A 68 17.61 -6.86 -8.06
CA TYR A 68 18.51 -5.94 -7.36
C TYR A 68 19.10 -6.61 -6.12
N LYS A 69 20.42 -6.54 -5.96
CA LYS A 69 21.12 -7.01 -4.77
C LYS A 69 21.35 -5.82 -3.83
N PRO A 70 20.69 -5.76 -2.68
CA PRO A 70 20.79 -4.60 -1.79
C PRO A 70 22.14 -4.55 -1.09
N ILE A 71 22.72 -3.35 -1.05
CA ILE A 71 23.90 -3.03 -0.25
C ILE A 71 23.44 -2.08 0.84
N ASP A 72 23.54 -2.50 2.11
CA ASP A 72 23.08 -1.67 3.22
C ASP A 72 23.81 -0.32 3.26
N GLY A 73 23.06 0.76 3.42
CA GLY A 73 23.59 2.12 3.41
C GLY A 73 23.88 2.70 2.01
N GLN A 74 23.70 1.94 0.93
CA GLN A 74 23.89 2.46 -0.43
C GLN A 74 22.90 3.58 -0.73
N ARG A 75 23.42 4.69 -1.30
CA ARG A 75 22.60 5.78 -1.82
C ARG A 75 22.21 5.51 -3.27
N VAL A 76 20.92 5.66 -3.58
CA VAL A 76 20.35 5.37 -4.90
C VAL A 76 19.38 6.47 -5.34
N LEU A 77 19.23 6.64 -6.66
CA LEU A 77 18.07 7.28 -7.25
C LEU A 77 17.01 6.21 -7.48
N ALA A 78 15.95 6.22 -6.67
CA ALA A 78 14.86 5.28 -6.76
C ALA A 78 13.77 5.82 -7.69
N ASN A 79 13.41 5.05 -8.71
CA ASN A 79 12.24 5.25 -9.54
C ASN A 79 11.15 4.27 -9.08
N TYR A 80 10.04 4.78 -8.56
CA TYR A 80 8.98 3.96 -7.97
C TYR A 80 7.59 4.55 -8.22
N THR A 81 6.59 3.68 -8.13
CA THR A 81 5.17 4.04 -8.07
C THR A 81 4.64 3.68 -6.68
N TYR A 82 3.62 4.40 -6.22
CA TYR A 82 2.93 4.13 -4.96
C TYR A 82 1.91 3.02 -5.12
#